data_AF-A0A925VBA6-F1
#
_entry.id   AF-A0A925VBA6-F1
#
_cell.length_a   1.000
_cell.length_b   1.000
_cell.length_c   1.000
_cell.angle_alpha   90.00
_cell.angle_beta   90.00
_cell.angle_gamma   90.00
#
_symmetry.space_group_name_H-M   'P 1'
#
loop_
_entity.id
_entity.type
_entity.pdbx_description
1 polymer ?
#
loop_
_entity_poly.entity_id
_entity_poly.type
_entity_poly.pdbx_seq_one_letter_code
_entity_poly.pdbx_strand_id
1 'polypeptide(L)'
;MGAGVTLAKVTASAIGCASPTAGPAKSSTPPAAAPPAANDGALDALAVELASCRRVGDDCLAHCLRQFAAGDTMMAECAQRTSAMLAICDAMARVVALRSELARSLAPTCKLACSECAAACKPHVGHAAECKACFEACAAAQLALANAFA
;
A
#
# COMPACT_ATOMS: atom_id res chain seq x y z
N MET A 1 24.86 -20.38 -53.92
CA MET A 1 25.25 -19.96 -52.55
C MET A 1 23.98 -19.43 -51.89
N GLY A 2 23.13 -20.30 -51.33
CA GLY A 2 23.04 -20.58 -49.89
C GLY A 2 22.16 -19.52 -49.20
N ALA A 3 20.83 -19.69 -49.14
CA ALA A 3 20.06 -20.26 -48.00
C ALA A 3 20.24 -19.46 -46.69
N GLY A 4 19.23 -19.00 -45.97
CA GLY A 4 17.77 -19.10 -46.05
C GLY A 4 17.21 -18.38 -44.81
N VAL A 5 16.16 -17.58 -44.98
CA VAL A 5 15.45 -16.91 -43.88
C VAL A 5 14.56 -17.94 -43.19
N THR A 6 14.86 -18.30 -41.95
CA THR A 6 13.97 -19.12 -41.11
C THR A 6 12.99 -18.22 -40.35
N LEU A 7 11.78 -18.13 -40.90
CA LEU A 7 10.60 -17.59 -40.23
C LEU A 7 10.19 -18.56 -39.09
N ALA A 8 10.51 -18.20 -37.85
CA ALA A 8 10.07 -18.96 -36.68
C ALA A 8 8.54 -18.85 -36.52
N LYS A 9 7.87 -20.00 -36.55
CA LYS A 9 6.43 -20.13 -36.31
C LYS A 9 6.14 -19.82 -34.84
N VAL A 10 5.49 -18.69 -34.57
CA VAL A 10 4.87 -18.39 -33.28
C VAL A 10 3.57 -19.18 -33.22
N THR A 11 3.54 -20.27 -32.45
CA THR A 11 2.30 -20.98 -32.13
C THR A 11 1.64 -20.27 -30.95
N ALA A 12 0.58 -19.51 -31.24
CA ALA A 12 -0.32 -18.95 -30.24
C ALA A 12 -1.13 -20.08 -29.59
N SER A 13 -0.79 -20.45 -28.35
CA SER A 13 -1.68 -21.24 -27.50
C SER A 13 -2.67 -20.29 -26.83
N ALA A 14 -3.87 -20.21 -27.38
CA ALA A 14 -5.00 -19.58 -26.71
C ALA A 14 -5.40 -20.44 -25.51
N ILE A 15 -5.07 -19.99 -24.30
CA ILE A 15 -5.59 -20.56 -23.06
C ILE A 15 -7.05 -20.08 -22.96
N GLY A 16 -7.98 -20.91 -23.45
CA GLY A 16 -9.40 -20.71 -23.27
C GLY A 16 -9.81 -20.98 -21.82
N CYS A 17 -10.41 -20.00 -21.16
CA CYS A 17 -10.99 -20.16 -19.83
C CYS A 17 -12.23 -21.07 -19.92
N ALA A 18 -12.10 -22.34 -19.53
CA ALA A 18 -13.26 -23.21 -19.30
C ALA A 18 -13.90 -22.81 -17.96
N SER A 19 -15.09 -22.20 -18.01
CA SER A 19 -15.93 -21.97 -16.83
C SER A 19 -16.70 -23.24 -16.48
N PRO A 20 -16.61 -23.79 -15.25
CA PRO A 20 -17.56 -24.77 -14.80
C PRO A 20 -18.88 -24.07 -14.44
N THR A 21 -19.98 -24.53 -15.03
CA THR A 21 -21.34 -24.14 -14.62
C THR A 21 -21.67 -24.79 -13.29
N ALA A 22 -21.56 -24.04 -12.19
CA ALA A 22 -22.06 -24.44 -10.88
C ALA A 22 -23.58 -24.16 -10.79
N GLY A 23 -24.37 -25.17 -10.43
CA GLY A 23 -25.80 -25.02 -10.12
C GLY A 23 -26.04 -24.19 -8.84
N PRO A 24 -27.29 -23.76 -8.57
CA PRO A 24 -27.56 -22.77 -7.54
C PRO A 24 -27.57 -23.42 -6.14
N ALA A 25 -26.50 -23.24 -5.38
CA ALA A 25 -26.52 -23.43 -3.94
C ALA A 25 -27.13 -22.19 -3.28
N LYS A 26 -28.38 -22.29 -2.83
CA LYS A 26 -29.01 -21.25 -1.98
C LYS A 26 -28.49 -21.38 -0.55
N SER A 27 -27.40 -20.67 -0.24
CA SER A 27 -26.91 -20.49 1.13
C SER A 27 -27.59 -19.26 1.74
N SER A 28 -28.64 -19.46 2.52
CA SER A 28 -29.29 -18.40 3.29
C SER A 28 -28.61 -18.26 4.66
N THR A 29 -27.44 -17.64 4.67
CA THR A 29 -26.86 -17.08 5.89
C THR A 29 -27.35 -15.63 6.00
N PRO A 30 -27.95 -15.20 7.13
CA PRO A 30 -28.27 -13.79 7.33
C PRO A 30 -26.99 -12.93 7.19
N PRO A 31 -27.03 -11.78 6.51
CA PRO A 31 -25.87 -10.90 6.47
C PRO A 31 -25.49 -10.51 7.90
N ALA A 32 -24.21 -10.67 8.23
CA ALA A 32 -23.66 -10.15 9.47
C ALA A 32 -24.03 -8.66 9.59
N ALA A 33 -24.39 -8.22 10.80
CA ALA A 33 -24.70 -6.82 11.07
C ALA A 33 -23.56 -5.95 10.51
N ALA A 34 -23.92 -5.02 9.62
CA ALA A 34 -22.94 -4.10 9.04
C ALA A 34 -22.27 -3.31 10.17
N PRO A 35 -20.93 -3.23 10.21
CA PRO A 35 -20.26 -2.37 11.16
C PRO A 35 -20.73 -0.92 10.98
N PRO A 36 -20.63 -0.07 12.03
CA PRO A 36 -21.05 1.32 11.94
C PRO A 36 -20.35 2.02 10.76
N ALA A 37 -21.09 2.85 10.03
CA ALA A 37 -20.53 3.63 8.93
C ALA A 37 -19.44 4.56 9.45
N ALA A 38 -18.35 4.69 8.70
CA ALA A 38 -17.31 5.66 9.01
C ALA A 38 -17.84 7.09 8.85
N ASN A 39 -17.31 8.01 9.64
CA ASN A 39 -17.64 9.44 9.61
C ASN A 39 -16.99 10.11 8.38
N ASP A 40 -17.80 10.60 7.45
CA ASP A 40 -17.34 11.16 6.16
C ASP A 40 -16.22 12.21 6.31
N GLY A 41 -16.35 13.11 7.28
CA GLY A 41 -15.32 14.12 7.58
C GLY A 41 -14.00 13.54 8.11
N ALA A 42 -14.02 12.42 8.84
CA ALA A 42 -12.79 11.77 9.27
C ALA A 42 -12.16 10.90 8.19
N LEU A 43 -12.97 10.32 7.30
CA LEU A 43 -12.47 9.69 6.09
C LEU A 43 -11.79 10.72 5.16
N ASP A 44 -12.32 11.94 5.06
CA ASP A 44 -11.67 13.04 4.31
C ASP A 44 -10.33 13.43 4.95
N ALA A 45 -10.31 13.60 6.28
CA ALA A 45 -9.07 13.86 7.02
C ALA A 45 -8.05 12.72 6.84
N LEU A 46 -8.50 11.47 6.87
CA LEU A 46 -7.65 10.30 6.63
C LEU A 46 -7.07 10.32 5.21
N ALA A 47 -7.85 10.67 4.19
CA ALA A 47 -7.35 10.77 2.82
C ALA A 47 -6.24 11.83 2.69
N VAL A 48 -6.38 12.97 3.37
CA VAL A 48 -5.35 14.03 3.42
C VAL A 48 -4.06 13.52 4.08
N GLU A 49 -4.17 12.86 5.24
CA GLU A 49 -3.01 12.35 5.96
C GLU A 49 -2.31 11.21 5.21
N LEU A 50 -3.04 10.32 4.54
CA LEU A 50 -2.45 9.28 3.70
C LEU A 50 -1.73 9.85 2.49
N ALA A 51 -2.28 10.89 1.84
CA ALA A 51 -1.61 11.58 0.75
C ALA A 51 -0.31 12.25 1.23
N SER A 52 -0.34 12.85 2.43
CA SER A 52 0.85 13.43 3.05
C SER A 52 1.92 12.38 3.38
N CYS A 53 1.52 11.29 4.04
CA CYS A 53 2.38 10.17 4.40
C CYS A 53 3.06 9.56 3.18
N ARG A 54 2.32 9.38 2.08
CA ARG A 54 2.88 8.84 0.83
C ARG A 54 3.89 9.78 0.18
N ARG A 55 3.57 11.05 0.02
CA ARG A 55 4.48 12.03 -0.58
C ARG A 55 5.82 12.06 0.17
N VAL A 56 5.76 12.13 1.50
CA VAL A 56 6.98 12.16 2.34
C VAL A 56 7.68 10.80 2.35
N GLY A 57 6.92 9.71 2.26
CA GLY A 57 7.46 8.36 2.10
C GLY A 57 8.24 8.18 0.79
N ASP A 58 7.77 8.76 -0.32
CA ASP A 58 8.48 8.75 -1.60
C ASP A 58 9.82 9.49 -1.49
N ASP A 59 9.85 10.65 -0.81
CA ASP A 59 11.09 11.40 -0.54
C ASP A 59 12.06 10.58 0.35
N CYS A 60 11.53 9.91 1.38
CA CYS A 60 12.29 9.03 2.26
C CYS A 60 12.86 7.81 1.51
N LEU A 61 12.09 7.20 0.62
CA LEU A 61 12.57 6.09 -0.19
C LEU A 61 13.64 6.58 -1.18
N ALA A 62 13.45 7.74 -1.82
CA ALA A 62 14.45 8.33 -2.70
C ALA A 62 15.77 8.61 -1.96
N HIS A 63 15.72 9.05 -0.69
CA HIS A 63 16.89 9.16 0.17
C HIS A 63 17.60 7.81 0.34
N CYS A 64 16.85 6.76 0.69
CA CYS A 64 17.43 5.42 0.88
C CYS A 64 18.13 4.91 -0.40
N LEU A 65 17.50 5.12 -1.56
CA LEU A 65 18.07 4.72 -2.84
C LEU A 65 19.37 5.48 -3.19
N ARG A 66 19.48 6.76 -2.80
CA ARG A 66 20.73 7.53 -2.94
C ARG A 66 21.86 6.96 -2.07
N GLN A 67 21.55 6.51 -0.85
CA GLN A 67 22.55 5.85 0.02
C GLN A 67 23.07 4.55 -0.63
N PHE A 68 22.17 3.73 -1.19
CA PHE A 68 22.60 2.52 -1.91
C PHE A 68 23.48 2.83 -3.12
N ALA A 69 23.17 3.88 -3.87
CA ALA A 69 24.00 4.33 -5.00
C ALA A 69 25.39 4.79 -4.56
N ALA A 70 25.53 5.29 -3.32
CA ALA A 70 26.81 5.64 -2.71
C ALA A 70 27.54 4.44 -2.06
N GLY A 71 26.95 3.23 -2.12
CA GLY A 71 27.52 2.01 -1.54
C GLY A 71 27.19 1.78 -0.06
N ASP A 72 26.33 2.61 0.54
CA ASP A 72 25.90 2.48 1.93
C ASP A 72 24.60 1.66 2.02
N THR A 73 24.67 0.49 2.68
CA THR A 73 23.53 -0.42 2.85
C THR A 73 22.78 -0.24 4.16
N MET A 74 23.13 0.75 5.00
CA MET A 74 22.49 0.96 6.30
C MET A 74 20.99 1.23 6.21
N MET A 75 20.49 1.69 5.05
CA MET A 75 19.07 1.99 4.81
C MET A 75 18.23 0.79 4.36
N ALA A 76 18.77 -0.44 4.31
CA ALA A 76 18.08 -1.60 3.73
C ALA A 76 16.69 -1.86 4.35
N GLU A 77 16.60 -1.89 5.67
CA GLU A 77 15.33 -2.10 6.37
C GLU A 77 14.37 -0.92 6.19
N CYS A 78 14.89 0.32 6.29
CA CYS A 78 14.10 1.53 6.09
C CYS A 78 13.47 1.57 4.68
N ALA A 79 14.24 1.26 3.65
CA ALA A 79 13.77 1.20 2.26
C ALA A 79 12.69 0.13 2.08
N GLN A 80 12.88 -1.06 2.65
CA GLN A 80 11.91 -2.15 2.56
C GLN A 80 10.57 -1.77 3.22
N ARG A 81 10.62 -1.27 4.47
CA ARG A 81 9.40 -0.90 5.21
C ARG A 81 8.69 0.31 4.61
N THR A 82 9.43 1.30 4.13
CA THR A 82 8.86 2.46 3.43
C THR A 82 8.17 2.03 2.14
N SER A 83 8.76 1.12 1.37
CA SER A 83 8.14 0.59 0.13
C SER A 83 6.83 -0.15 0.41
N ALA A 84 6.78 -0.98 1.45
CA ALA A 84 5.55 -1.67 1.85
C ALA A 84 4.47 -0.68 2.35
N MET A 85 4.87 0.31 3.16
CA MET A 85 3.98 1.37 3.63
C MET A 85 3.38 2.16 2.46
N LEU A 86 4.18 2.56 1.47
CA LEU A 86 3.69 3.30 0.30
C LEU A 86 2.60 2.55 -0.47
N ALA A 87 2.80 1.25 -0.71
CA ALA A 87 1.81 0.42 -1.40
C ALA A 87 0.50 0.30 -0.62
N ILE A 88 0.58 0.09 0.68
CA ILE A 88 -0.59 -0.10 1.54
C ILE A 88 -1.34 1.23 1.75
N CYS A 89 -0.62 2.33 1.96
CA CYS A 89 -1.21 3.66 2.06
C CYS A 89 -1.88 4.12 0.76
N ASP A 90 -1.34 3.77 -0.42
CA ASP A 90 -2.01 4.05 -1.71
C ASP A 90 -3.33 3.26 -1.83
N ALA A 91 -3.31 1.97 -1.49
CA ALA A 91 -4.50 1.15 -1.47
C ALA A 91 -5.56 1.71 -0.51
N MET A 92 -5.16 2.09 0.71
CA MET A 92 -6.06 2.71 1.68
C MET A 92 -6.66 4.01 1.16
N ALA A 93 -5.84 4.90 0.62
CA ALA A 93 -6.31 6.19 0.10
C ALA A 93 -7.37 6.00 -1.00
N ARG A 94 -7.18 5.01 -1.89
CA ARG A 94 -8.16 4.69 -2.94
C ARG A 94 -9.46 4.15 -2.37
N VAL A 95 -9.43 3.20 -1.43
CA VAL A 95 -10.66 2.63 -0.87
C VAL A 95 -11.41 3.63 0.00
N VAL A 96 -10.71 4.52 0.70
CA VAL A 96 -11.29 5.64 1.45
C VAL A 96 -11.97 6.63 0.50
N ALA A 97 -11.33 7.02 -0.59
CA ALA A 97 -11.91 7.93 -1.59
C ALA A 97 -13.17 7.35 -2.25
N LEU A 98 -13.24 6.03 -2.41
CA LEU A 98 -14.40 5.31 -2.93
C LEU A 98 -15.49 5.09 -1.87
N ARG A 99 -15.28 5.50 -0.61
CA ARG A 99 -16.15 5.15 0.53
C ARG A 99 -16.43 3.64 0.60
N SER A 100 -15.44 2.83 0.25
CA SER A 100 -15.60 1.38 0.15
C SER A 100 -15.67 0.76 1.54
N GLU A 101 -16.59 -0.20 1.72
CA GLU A 101 -16.68 -1.04 2.92
C GLU A 101 -15.35 -1.78 3.23
N LEU A 102 -14.49 -1.97 2.22
CA LEU A 102 -13.15 -2.56 2.40
C LEU A 102 -12.23 -1.68 3.25
N ALA A 103 -12.47 -0.37 3.35
CA ALA A 103 -11.61 0.56 4.09
C ALA A 103 -11.47 0.14 5.56
N ARG A 104 -12.57 -0.26 6.21
CA ARG A 104 -12.56 -0.74 7.61
C ARG A 104 -11.73 -2.02 7.76
N SER A 105 -11.85 -2.96 6.82
CA SER A 105 -11.06 -4.21 6.85
C SER A 105 -9.56 -3.99 6.56
N LEU A 106 -9.21 -2.98 5.76
CA LEU A 106 -7.82 -2.67 5.40
C LEU A 106 -7.12 -1.81 6.47
N ALA A 107 -7.88 -1.13 7.34
CA ALA A 107 -7.35 -0.16 8.31
C ALA A 107 -6.30 -0.74 9.26
N PRO A 108 -6.48 -1.96 9.84
CA PRO A 108 -5.46 -2.56 10.69
C PRO A 108 -4.13 -2.80 9.95
N THR A 109 -4.18 -3.25 8.70
CA THR A 109 -2.99 -3.48 7.86
C THR A 109 -2.29 -2.16 7.52
N CYS A 110 -3.05 -1.10 7.20
CA CYS A 110 -2.48 0.22 6.95
C CYS A 110 -1.80 0.80 8.19
N LYS A 111 -2.41 0.63 9.36
CA LYS A 111 -1.83 1.06 10.64
C LYS A 111 -0.53 0.31 10.94
N LEU A 112 -0.52 -1.01 10.75
CA LEU A 112 0.68 -1.84 10.93
C LEU A 112 1.82 -1.39 10.03
N ALA A 113 1.54 -1.17 8.73
CA ALA A 113 2.57 -0.73 7.78
C ALA A 113 3.17 0.64 8.15
N CYS A 114 2.33 1.59 8.57
CA CYS A 114 2.80 2.88 9.08
C CYS A 114 3.65 2.73 10.36
N SER A 115 3.26 1.81 11.25
CA SER A 115 4.00 1.55 12.50
C SER A 115 5.38 0.94 12.22
N GLU A 116 5.47 -0.06 11.34
CA GLU A 116 6.73 -0.67 10.94
C GLU A 116 7.64 0.31 10.20
N CYS A 117 7.09 1.15 9.32
CA CYS A 117 7.83 2.21 8.65
C CYS A 117 8.39 3.21 9.66
N ALA A 118 7.56 3.70 10.60
CA ALA A 118 8.03 4.60 11.66
C ALA A 118 9.14 3.96 12.51
N ALA A 119 9.01 2.68 12.87
CA ALA A 119 10.04 1.97 13.63
C ALA A 119 11.37 1.91 12.86
N ALA A 120 11.32 1.66 11.54
CA ALA A 120 12.51 1.63 10.69
C ALA A 120 13.10 3.03 10.43
N CYS A 121 12.30 4.10 10.40
CA CYS A 121 12.79 5.47 10.29
C CYS A 121 13.46 5.97 11.59
N LYS A 122 13.02 5.48 12.76
CA LYS A 122 13.41 6.00 14.09
C LYS A 122 14.92 6.12 14.32
N PRO A 123 15.79 5.17 13.92
CA PRO A 123 17.23 5.31 14.10
C PRO A 123 17.87 6.44 13.28
N HIS A 124 17.17 6.96 12.27
CA HIS A 124 17.71 7.89 11.27
C HIS A 124 17.21 9.33 11.46
N VAL A 125 16.19 9.57 12.29
CA VAL A 125 15.53 10.88 12.44
C VAL A 125 16.44 12.01 12.93
N GLY A 126 17.58 11.67 13.55
CA GLY A 126 18.58 12.64 14.00
C GLY A 126 19.59 13.07 12.92
N HIS A 127 19.66 12.33 11.81
CA HIS A 127 20.69 12.53 10.77
C HIS A 127 20.10 12.75 9.37
N ALA A 128 18.88 12.28 9.11
CA ALA A 128 18.19 12.42 7.83
C ALA A 128 16.83 13.10 8.01
N ALA A 129 16.67 14.27 7.36
CA ALA A 129 15.44 15.05 7.45
C ALA A 129 14.25 14.30 6.84
N GLU A 130 14.49 13.55 5.76
CA GLU A 130 13.48 12.74 5.07
C GLU A 130 12.93 11.63 5.97
N CYS A 131 13.79 10.95 6.74
CA CYS A 131 13.37 9.92 7.69
C CYS A 131 12.59 10.53 8.86
N LYS A 132 12.96 11.73 9.34
CA LYS A 132 12.20 12.43 10.38
C LYS A 132 10.80 12.79 9.89
N ALA A 133 10.69 13.37 8.70
CA ALA A 133 9.41 13.73 8.13
C ALA A 133 8.53 12.48 7.91
N CYS A 134 9.11 11.38 7.42
CA CYS A 134 8.37 10.13 7.21
C CYS A 134 7.90 9.50 8.54
N PHE A 135 8.73 9.54 9.59
CA PHE A 135 8.35 9.10 10.93
C PHE A 135 7.13 9.88 11.47
N GLU A 136 7.15 11.20 11.36
CA GLU A 136 6.07 12.07 11.84
C GLU A 136 4.80 11.88 11.00
N ALA A 137 4.92 11.76 9.68
CA ALA A 137 3.79 11.52 8.80
C ALA A 137 3.14 10.14 9.03
N CYS A 138 3.94 9.11 9.32
CA CYS A 138 3.42 7.80 9.73
C CYS A 138 2.63 7.89 11.05
N ALA A 139 3.06 8.71 12.01
CA ALA A 139 2.30 8.92 13.25
C ALA A 139 0.96 9.64 13.00
N ALA A 140 0.96 10.67 12.15
CA ALA A 140 -0.25 11.39 11.76
C ALA A 140 -1.25 10.48 11.04
N ALA A 141 -0.79 9.68 10.08
CA ALA A 141 -1.64 8.70 9.38
C ALA A 141 -2.23 7.65 10.35
N GLN A 142 -1.46 7.16 11.31
CA GLN A 142 -1.96 6.22 12.33
C GLN A 142 -3.05 6.84 13.23
N LEU A 143 -2.91 8.13 13.57
CA LEU A 143 -3.92 8.85 14.34
C LEU A 143 -5.20 9.05 13.51
N ALA A 144 -5.07 9.45 12.25
CA ALA A 144 -6.23 9.60 11.36
C ALA A 144 -6.95 8.27 11.11
N LEU A 145 -6.21 7.17 10.96
CA LEU A 145 -6.78 5.82 10.87
C LEU A 145 -7.57 5.46 12.12
N ALA A 146 -7.06 5.79 13.31
CA ALA A 146 -7.79 5.55 14.55
C ALA A 146 -9.09 6.39 14.59
N ASN A 147 -9.03 7.67 14.21
CA ASN A 147 -10.19 8.56 14.26
C ASN A 147 -11.29 8.20 13.23
N ALA A 148 -10.91 7.69 12.06
CA ALA A 148 -11.85 7.35 11.00
C ALA A 148 -12.59 6.01 11.24
N PHE A 149 -12.03 5.13 12.08
CA PHE A 149 -12.57 3.79 12.31
C PHE A 149 -12.76 3.43 13.81
N ALA A 150 -12.73 4.44 14.69
CA ALA A 150 -13.02 4.31 16.11
C ALA A 150 -14.42 3.75 16.40
#